data_AF-A0A6V8PLN9-F1
#
_entry.id   AF-A0A6V8PLN9-F1
#
_cell.length_a   1.000
_cell.length_b   1.000
_cell.length_c   1.000
_cell.angle_alpha   90.00
_cell.angle_beta   90.00
_cell.angle_gamma   90.00
#
_symmetry.space_group_name_H-M   'P 1'
#
loop_
_entity.id
_entity.type
_entity.pdbx_description
1 polymer ?
#
loop_
_entity_poly.entity_id
_entity_poly.type
_entity_poly.pdbx_seq_one_letter_code
_entity_poly.pdbx_strand_id
1 'polypeptide(L)'
;MRLFIRPLDTQFYRDGRPFEAGIEAEALSTFPPYPRTIYGALRACILSHHLSHVWGTNWTDKGLKTVVGTPSTPSTPSTPSSLGSLTIRGPMVARDLTGDGTNIQIFYPAPRDLAKSKDTDTYILVSPRMDQAPLTKISDLTYSGLYPCGSETTLRLEESERLLSHDYLVPYLTGQPPQLPKIHNPIHIYQMEPRIGIGLSRLRRTIEIGLLYAVPYVRMQDESQAQGGLVVEVAGDDGLLPESGFLRLGGR
;
A
#
# COMPACT_ATOMS: atom_id res chain seq x y z
N MET A 1 -3.54 18.16 -3.68
CA MET A 1 -4.78 17.50 -4.13
C MET A 1 -4.93 16.12 -3.50
N ARG A 2 -6.13 15.54 -3.50
CA ARG A 2 -6.39 14.14 -3.12
C ARG A 2 -6.81 13.37 -4.36
N LEU A 3 -6.17 12.24 -4.61
CA LEU A 3 -6.48 11.34 -5.73
C LEU A 3 -7.10 10.05 -5.21
N PHE A 4 -8.20 9.62 -5.82
CA PHE A 4 -8.73 8.27 -5.67
C PHE A 4 -8.32 7.43 -6.89
N ILE A 5 -7.51 6.41 -6.65
CA ILE A 5 -7.01 5.51 -7.68
C ILE A 5 -7.90 4.27 -7.67
N ARG A 6 -8.81 4.20 -8.63
CA ARG A 6 -9.68 3.04 -8.85
C ARG A 6 -9.02 2.02 -9.78
N PRO A 7 -8.82 0.78 -9.33
CA PRO A 7 -8.38 -0.30 -10.20
C PRO A 7 -9.47 -0.65 -11.21
N LEU A 8 -9.08 -0.81 -12.47
CA LEU A 8 -10.00 -1.25 -13.54
C LEU A 8 -10.08 -2.77 -13.66
N ASP A 9 -9.07 -3.47 -13.16
CA ASP A 9 -8.98 -4.92 -13.06
C ASP A 9 -8.07 -5.24 -11.87
N THR A 10 -7.68 -6.51 -11.73
CA THR A 10 -6.73 -6.95 -10.73
C THR A 10 -5.36 -6.29 -10.92
N GLN A 11 -4.69 -6.03 -9.80
CA GLN A 11 -3.38 -5.38 -9.77
C GLN A 11 -2.34 -6.34 -9.25
N PHE A 12 -1.10 -6.22 -9.73
CA PHE A 12 0.01 -6.96 -9.17
C PHE A 12 1.09 -6.02 -8.64
N TYR A 13 1.50 -6.21 -7.39
CA TYR A 13 2.50 -5.40 -6.72
C TYR A 13 3.61 -6.31 -6.22
N ARG A 14 4.54 -6.63 -7.12
CA ARG A 14 5.63 -7.58 -6.85
C ARG A 14 6.42 -7.18 -5.59
N ASP A 15 6.71 -8.18 -4.75
CA ASP A 15 7.62 -8.01 -3.62
C ASP A 15 9.10 -7.97 -4.07
N GLY A 16 10.02 -7.85 -3.11
CA GLY A 16 11.46 -7.74 -3.40
C GLY A 16 12.13 -9.07 -3.81
N ARG A 17 11.40 -10.19 -3.90
CA ARG A 17 12.00 -11.48 -4.18
C ARG A 17 12.35 -11.62 -5.66
N PRO A 18 13.41 -12.38 -6.00
CA PRO A 18 13.62 -12.83 -7.37
C PRO A 18 12.34 -13.46 -7.92
N PHE A 19 12.11 -13.29 -9.22
CA PHE A 19 10.98 -13.87 -9.94
C PHE A 19 11.39 -13.77 -11.39
N GLU A 20 12.04 -14.84 -11.81
CA GLU A 20 12.53 -15.07 -13.16
C GLU A 20 11.83 -16.30 -13.70
N ALA A 21 11.30 -16.18 -14.91
CA ALA A 21 10.60 -17.27 -15.57
C ALA A 21 11.56 -18.47 -15.73
N GLY A 22 11.16 -19.63 -15.22
CA GLY A 22 11.98 -20.84 -15.24
C GLY A 22 12.76 -21.16 -13.95
N ILE A 23 12.79 -20.24 -12.97
CA ILE A 23 13.49 -20.45 -11.69
C ILE A 23 12.48 -20.56 -10.53
N GLU A 24 11.62 -19.55 -10.36
CA GLU A 24 10.64 -19.51 -9.28
C GLU A 24 9.21 -19.58 -9.84
N ALA A 25 8.40 -20.47 -9.27
CA ALA A 25 7.04 -20.72 -9.74
C ALA A 25 5.98 -19.84 -9.06
N GLU A 26 6.34 -19.11 -7.99
CA GLU A 26 5.40 -18.29 -7.21
C GLU A 26 5.99 -16.89 -6.99
N ALA A 27 5.25 -15.86 -7.41
CA ALA A 27 5.53 -14.50 -6.96
C ALA A 27 4.61 -14.16 -5.78
N LEU A 28 5.03 -13.26 -4.88
CA LEU A 28 4.15 -12.69 -3.88
C LEU A 28 3.81 -11.23 -4.25
N SER A 29 2.57 -10.85 -3.97
CA SER A 29 2.11 -9.47 -4.12
C SER A 29 1.99 -8.82 -2.75
N THR A 30 2.48 -7.59 -2.64
CA THR A 30 2.40 -6.79 -1.41
C THR A 30 1.28 -5.76 -1.54
N PHE A 31 0.30 -5.81 -0.63
CA PHE A 31 -0.81 -4.86 -0.61
C PHE A 31 -1.08 -4.32 0.80
N PRO A 32 -1.34 -3.01 0.98
CA PRO A 32 -1.28 -1.94 -0.03
C PRO A 32 0.13 -1.78 -0.64
N PRO A 33 0.26 -1.22 -1.87
CA PRO A 33 1.55 -1.10 -2.51
C PRO A 33 2.47 -0.14 -1.75
N TYR A 34 3.78 -0.32 -1.91
CA TYR A 34 4.74 0.62 -1.34
C TYR A 34 4.50 2.05 -1.86
N PRO A 35 4.65 3.09 -1.02
CA PRO A 35 4.51 4.48 -1.44
C PRO A 35 5.38 4.82 -2.65
N ARG A 36 6.58 4.24 -2.74
CA ARG A 36 7.49 4.42 -3.87
C ARG A 36 6.91 3.96 -5.21
N THR A 37 6.06 2.94 -5.23
CA THR A 37 5.39 2.45 -6.43
C THR A 37 4.38 3.47 -6.95
N ILE A 38 3.56 4.03 -6.06
CA ILE A 38 2.61 5.09 -6.37
C ILE A 38 3.34 6.34 -6.84
N TYR A 39 4.38 6.75 -6.10
CA TYR A 39 5.20 7.90 -6.42
C TYR A 39 5.84 7.78 -7.82
N GLY A 40 6.40 6.60 -8.14
CA GLY A 40 6.95 6.32 -9.46
C GLY A 40 5.90 6.37 -10.57
N ALA A 41 4.71 5.82 -10.33
CA ALA A 41 3.59 5.88 -11.27
C ALA A 41 3.15 7.31 -11.56
N LEU A 42 3.01 8.16 -10.53
CA LEU A 42 2.65 9.57 -10.69
C LEU A 42 3.73 10.35 -11.45
N ARG A 43 5.02 10.12 -11.15
CA ARG A 43 6.13 10.70 -11.92
C ARG A 43 6.08 10.29 -13.39
N ALA A 44 5.86 8.99 -13.66
CA ALA A 44 5.73 8.50 -15.03
C ALA A 44 4.51 9.09 -15.75
N CYS A 45 3.40 9.31 -15.04
CA CYS A 45 2.21 9.98 -15.56
C CYS A 45 2.53 11.41 -15.99
N ILE A 46 3.10 12.23 -15.09
CA ILE A 46 3.54 13.60 -15.41
C ILE A 46 4.45 13.60 -16.64
N LEU A 47 5.48 12.75 -16.65
CA LEU A 47 6.39 12.65 -17.78
C LEU A 47 5.67 12.26 -19.07
N SER A 48 4.72 11.33 -19.03
CA SER A 48 3.99 10.89 -20.23
C SER A 48 3.06 11.94 -20.82
N HIS A 49 2.52 12.84 -19.99
CA HIS A 49 1.63 13.92 -20.44
C HIS A 49 2.39 15.12 -21.00
N HIS A 50 3.59 15.39 -20.48
CA HIS A 50 4.31 16.64 -20.77
C HIS A 50 5.60 16.45 -21.58
N LEU A 51 6.11 15.22 -21.75
CA LEU A 51 7.22 14.97 -22.66
C LEU A 51 6.71 14.76 -24.11
N SER A 52 6.85 15.78 -24.94
CA SER A 52 6.69 15.64 -26.39
C SER A 52 7.93 14.98 -26.99
N HIS A 53 7.85 13.70 -27.36
CA HIS A 53 8.82 12.99 -28.23
C HIS A 53 10.32 13.16 -27.91
N VAL A 54 10.76 12.88 -26.68
CA VAL A 54 12.20 12.84 -26.36
C VAL A 54 12.60 11.46 -25.83
N TRP A 55 13.27 10.67 -26.67
CA TRP A 55 14.05 9.51 -26.24
C TRP A 55 15.40 10.02 -25.72
N GLY A 56 15.57 10.15 -24.40
CA GLY A 56 16.85 10.52 -23.79
C GLY A 56 16.74 11.32 -22.49
N THR A 57 17.87 11.57 -21.85
CA THR A 57 17.99 12.34 -20.59
C THR A 57 17.99 13.86 -20.78
N ASN A 58 18.03 14.33 -22.04
CA ASN A 58 18.12 15.75 -22.41
C ASN A 58 16.74 16.38 -22.65
N TRP A 59 15.86 16.31 -21.65
CA TRP A 59 14.68 17.15 -21.64
C TRP A 59 15.02 18.48 -20.96
N THR A 60 14.69 19.59 -21.62
CA THR A 60 15.11 20.95 -21.27
C THR A 60 14.10 21.71 -20.42
N ASP A 61 12.94 21.11 -20.14
CA ASP A 61 11.90 21.75 -19.34
C ASP A 61 12.33 21.82 -17.88
N LYS A 62 12.68 23.04 -17.44
CA LYS A 62 13.10 23.34 -16.08
C LYS A 62 11.96 23.11 -15.07
N GLY A 63 10.70 23.34 -15.46
CA GLY A 63 9.53 23.17 -14.60
C GLY A 63 9.19 21.70 -14.34
N LEU A 64 9.33 20.84 -15.35
CA LEU A 64 9.18 19.40 -15.14
C LEU A 64 10.28 18.84 -14.20
N LYS A 65 11.52 19.38 -14.25
CA LYS A 65 12.65 18.91 -13.42
C LYS A 65 12.48 19.30 -11.96
N THR A 66 11.90 20.46 -11.69
CA THR A 66 11.61 20.88 -10.33
C THR A 66 10.58 19.96 -9.69
N VAL A 67 9.55 19.54 -10.43
CA VAL A 67 8.48 18.66 -9.90
C VAL A 67 8.91 17.21 -9.81
N VAL A 68 9.36 16.63 -10.92
CA VAL A 68 9.64 15.18 -11.02
C VAL A 68 11.04 14.85 -10.50
N GLY A 69 11.94 15.81 -10.39
CA GLY A 69 13.34 15.59 -10.01
C GLY A 69 14.19 15.02 -11.15
N THR A 70 15.49 14.88 -10.90
CA THR A 70 16.48 14.46 -11.90
C THR A 70 17.18 13.16 -11.51
N PRO A 71 17.39 12.21 -12.44
CA PRO A 71 18.21 11.05 -12.17
C PRO A 71 19.68 11.46 -12.03
N SER A 72 20.43 10.72 -11.22
CA SER A 72 21.90 10.77 -11.26
C SER A 72 22.36 10.18 -12.59
N THR A 73 23.13 10.95 -13.37
CA THR A 73 23.61 10.48 -14.69
C THR A 73 25.02 9.87 -14.55
N PRO A 74 25.34 8.81 -15.34
CA PRO A 74 26.68 8.22 -15.33
C PRO A 74 27.80 9.22 -15.66
N SER A 75 27.49 10.27 -16.43
CA SER A 75 28.42 11.34 -16.82
C SER A 75 28.66 12.38 -15.73
N THR A 76 27.81 12.44 -14.69
CA THR A 76 28.02 13.30 -13.50
C THR A 76 27.70 12.52 -12.21
N PRO A 77 28.54 11.52 -11.84
CA PRO A 77 28.33 10.69 -10.65
C PRO A 77 28.31 11.49 -9.34
N SER A 78 28.90 12.68 -9.34
CA SER A 78 28.95 13.62 -8.22
C SER A 78 27.66 14.40 -8.00
N THR A 79 26.69 14.35 -8.92
CA THR A 79 25.39 15.01 -8.74
C THR A 79 24.38 13.99 -8.20
N PRO A 80 23.95 14.12 -6.92
CA PRO A 80 22.95 13.21 -6.35
C PRO A 80 21.65 13.26 -7.14
N SER A 81 20.95 12.12 -7.22
CA SER A 81 19.59 12.13 -7.74
C SER A 81 18.70 13.02 -6.85
N SER A 82 17.87 13.84 -7.48
CA SER A 82 16.93 14.72 -6.78
C SER A 82 15.51 14.18 -6.95
N LEU A 83 14.73 14.19 -5.86
CA LEU A 83 13.34 13.75 -5.85
C LEU A 83 12.36 14.87 -6.31
N GLY A 84 12.84 16.09 -6.57
CA GLY A 84 11.95 17.20 -6.95
C GLY A 84 10.99 17.62 -5.83
N SER A 85 9.98 18.44 -6.15
CA SER A 85 8.98 18.99 -5.22
C SER A 85 7.77 18.08 -5.00
N LEU A 86 7.54 17.09 -5.87
CA LEU A 86 6.41 16.18 -5.74
C LEU A 86 6.52 15.38 -4.44
N THR A 87 5.47 15.44 -3.63
CA THR A 87 5.34 14.70 -2.37
C THR A 87 4.03 13.96 -2.33
N ILE A 88 4.02 12.81 -1.67
CA ILE A 88 2.81 12.00 -1.50
C ILE A 88 2.63 11.58 -0.03
N ARG A 89 1.37 11.37 0.37
CA ARG A 89 0.99 10.65 1.60
C ARG A 89 0.05 9.50 1.24
N GLY A 90 0.30 8.33 1.84
CA GLY A 90 -0.35 7.07 1.49
C GLY A 90 0.61 6.11 0.78
N PRO A 91 0.10 5.12 0.04
CA PRO A 91 -1.32 4.88 -0.26
C PRO A 91 -2.11 4.39 0.95
N MET A 92 -3.37 4.78 1.03
CA MET A 92 -4.32 4.26 2.00
C MET A 92 -5.37 3.44 1.26
N VAL A 93 -5.74 2.28 1.80
CA VAL A 93 -6.86 1.49 1.27
C VAL A 93 -8.14 2.27 1.51
N ALA A 94 -9.02 2.34 0.51
CA ALA A 94 -10.23 3.14 0.60
C ALA A 94 -11.37 2.53 -0.21
N ARG A 95 -12.58 3.03 0.07
CA ARG A 95 -13.79 2.75 -0.68
C ARG A 95 -14.47 4.08 -0.99
N ASP A 96 -14.79 4.31 -2.26
CA ASP A 96 -15.65 5.41 -2.69
C ASP A 96 -17.10 4.94 -2.59
N LEU A 97 -17.86 5.48 -1.65
CA LEU A 97 -19.22 5.03 -1.34
C LEU A 97 -20.26 5.51 -2.37
N THR A 98 -19.95 6.58 -3.09
CA THR A 98 -20.84 7.22 -4.08
C THR A 98 -20.41 6.93 -5.53
N GLY A 99 -19.16 6.54 -5.75
CA GLY A 99 -18.60 6.21 -7.06
C GLY A 99 -18.21 7.42 -7.91
N ASP A 100 -18.36 8.64 -7.36
CA ASP A 100 -18.04 9.92 -7.97
C ASP A 100 -16.85 10.64 -7.30
N GLY A 101 -16.21 9.99 -6.33
CA GLY A 101 -15.06 10.50 -5.58
C GLY A 101 -15.41 11.44 -4.42
N THR A 102 -16.70 11.70 -4.16
CA THR A 102 -17.11 12.70 -3.14
C THR A 102 -17.16 12.13 -1.73
N ASN A 103 -17.56 10.86 -1.56
CA ASN A 103 -17.69 10.22 -0.26
C ASN A 103 -16.73 9.04 -0.11
N ILE A 104 -15.53 9.33 0.40
CA ILE A 104 -14.45 8.35 0.52
C ILE A 104 -14.32 7.86 1.97
N GLN A 105 -14.49 6.56 2.16
CA GLN A 105 -14.13 5.87 3.40
C GLN A 105 -12.69 5.36 3.32
N ILE A 106 -11.84 5.77 4.26
CA ILE A 106 -10.43 5.38 4.34
C ILE A 106 -10.25 4.31 5.41
N PHE A 107 -9.37 3.35 5.14
CA PHE A 107 -9.01 2.26 6.04
C PHE A 107 -7.51 2.25 6.33
N TYR A 108 -7.15 1.93 7.57
CA TYR A 108 -5.78 1.73 8.03
C TYR A 108 -5.57 0.29 8.47
N PRO A 109 -4.35 -0.28 8.36
CA PRO A 109 -4.03 -1.50 9.07
C PRO A 109 -4.35 -1.32 10.56
N ALA A 110 -5.12 -2.26 11.13
CA ALA A 110 -5.41 -2.22 12.54
C ALA A 110 -4.10 -2.28 13.36
N PRO A 111 -3.90 -1.36 14.30
CA PRO A 111 -2.74 -1.39 15.19
C PRO A 111 -2.63 -2.73 15.95
N ARG A 112 -1.41 -3.22 16.18
CA ARG A 112 -1.18 -4.57 16.74
C ARG A 112 -1.60 -4.72 18.21
N ASP A 113 -1.65 -3.61 18.93
CA ASP A 113 -2.19 -3.52 20.28
C ASP A 113 -3.73 -3.67 20.32
N LEU A 114 -4.40 -3.61 19.16
CA LEU A 114 -5.81 -3.95 19.01
C LEU A 114 -6.00 -5.46 18.81
N ALA A 115 -6.04 -6.20 19.92
CA ALA A 115 -6.19 -7.65 19.90
C ALA A 115 -7.66 -8.08 19.86
N LYS A 116 -7.92 -9.28 19.32
CA LYS A 116 -9.25 -9.90 19.33
C LYS A 116 -9.26 -11.06 20.32
N SER A 117 -10.28 -11.12 21.15
CA SER A 117 -10.54 -12.24 22.05
C SER A 117 -11.13 -13.41 21.27
N LYS A 118 -10.54 -14.60 21.42
CA LYS A 118 -11.09 -15.86 20.89
C LYS A 118 -12.35 -16.30 21.63
N ASP A 119 -12.48 -15.91 22.89
CA ASP A 119 -13.52 -16.41 23.79
C ASP A 119 -14.84 -15.63 23.62
N THR A 120 -14.75 -14.34 23.31
CA THR A 120 -15.91 -13.43 23.30
C THR A 120 -16.16 -12.74 21.95
N ASP A 121 -15.30 -12.97 20.96
CA ASP A 121 -15.30 -12.27 19.66
C ASP A 121 -15.19 -10.73 19.79
N THR A 122 -14.79 -10.23 20.97
CA THR A 122 -14.61 -8.80 21.25
C THR A 122 -13.19 -8.33 20.96
N TYR A 123 -13.04 -7.03 20.76
CA TYR A 123 -11.74 -6.39 20.62
C TYR A 123 -11.31 -5.73 21.93
N ILE A 124 -10.03 -5.87 22.25
CA ILE A 124 -9.41 -5.26 23.42
C ILE A 124 -8.19 -4.44 22.98
N LEU A 125 -8.00 -3.30 23.63
CA LEU A 125 -6.79 -2.49 23.48
C LEU A 125 -5.80 -2.91 24.55
N VAL A 126 -4.66 -3.47 24.14
CA VAL A 126 -3.58 -3.84 25.04
C VAL A 126 -2.71 -2.62 25.27
N SER A 127 -2.66 -2.15 26.51
CA SER A 127 -1.88 -0.97 26.89
C SER A 127 -0.65 -1.33 27.71
N PRO A 128 0.40 -0.46 27.73
CA PRO A 128 1.51 -0.61 28.65
C PRO A 128 1.03 -0.65 30.13
N ARG A 129 1.44 -1.67 30.87
CA ARG A 129 1.13 -1.89 32.29
C ARG A 129 2.09 -1.09 33.15
N MET A 130 1.78 0.18 33.36
CA MET A 130 2.60 1.11 34.17
C MET A 130 2.65 0.74 35.66
N ASP A 131 1.74 -0.15 36.10
CA ASP A 131 1.71 -0.77 37.43
C ASP A 131 2.76 -1.89 37.61
N GLN A 132 3.34 -2.40 36.52
CA GLN A 132 4.38 -3.43 36.54
C GLN A 132 5.79 -2.82 36.50
N ALA A 133 6.80 -3.66 36.75
CA ALA A 133 8.19 -3.26 36.58
C ALA A 133 8.46 -2.91 35.10
N PRO A 134 9.20 -1.82 34.82
CA PRO A 134 9.61 -1.50 33.46
C PRO A 134 10.51 -2.62 32.90
N LEU A 135 10.51 -2.79 31.57
CA LEU A 135 11.24 -3.87 30.90
C LEU A 135 12.75 -3.85 31.22
N THR A 136 13.33 -2.67 31.44
CA THR A 136 14.74 -2.51 31.83
C THR A 136 15.12 -3.19 33.15
N LYS A 137 14.15 -3.61 33.98
CA LYS A 137 14.40 -4.38 35.21
C LYS A 137 14.37 -5.90 35.00
N ILE A 138 13.81 -6.35 33.88
CA ILE A 138 13.59 -7.77 33.58
C ILE A 138 14.24 -8.20 32.26
N SER A 139 14.97 -7.29 31.61
CA SER A 139 15.80 -7.55 30.42
C SER A 139 16.99 -6.61 30.37
N ASP A 140 17.88 -6.84 29.40
CA ASP A 140 19.06 -6.04 29.05
C ASP A 140 18.74 -4.85 28.12
N LEU A 141 17.46 -4.48 28.00
CA LEU A 141 17.04 -3.34 27.17
C LEU A 141 17.62 -2.02 27.70
N THR A 142 18.17 -1.23 26.77
CA THR A 142 18.78 0.08 27.06
C THR A 142 17.78 1.25 27.01
N TYR A 143 16.57 1.02 26.49
CA TYR A 143 15.52 2.03 26.37
C TYR A 143 14.69 2.12 27.66
N SER A 144 14.69 3.28 28.31
CA SER A 144 13.85 3.57 29.47
C SER A 144 12.40 3.85 29.09
N GLY A 145 11.48 3.69 30.05
CA GLY A 145 10.05 4.01 29.85
C GLY A 145 9.25 2.96 29.06
N LEU A 146 9.83 1.78 28.80
CA LEU A 146 9.10 0.65 28.23
C LEU A 146 8.51 -0.24 29.32
N TYR A 147 7.24 -0.57 29.19
CA TYR A 147 6.51 -1.43 30.11
C TYR A 147 5.92 -2.62 29.36
N PRO A 148 5.76 -3.78 30.01
CA PRO A 148 5.01 -4.90 29.42
C PRO A 148 3.62 -4.44 28.98
N CYS A 149 3.22 -4.78 27.75
CA CYS A 149 1.85 -4.56 27.29
C CYS A 149 0.98 -5.73 27.78
N GLY A 150 -0.17 -5.42 28.39
CA GLY A 150 -1.05 -6.45 28.93
C GLY A 150 -2.48 -5.96 29.13
N SER A 151 -3.39 -6.92 29.24
CA SER A 151 -4.78 -6.72 29.68
C SER A 151 -4.93 -7.28 31.09
N GLU A 152 -5.87 -6.75 31.88
CA GLU A 152 -6.25 -7.33 33.17
C GLU A 152 -6.90 -8.71 33.04
N THR A 153 -7.43 -9.00 31.86
CA THR A 153 -8.17 -10.23 31.60
C THR A 153 -7.27 -11.28 30.95
N THR A 154 -7.32 -12.50 31.47
CA THR A 154 -6.68 -13.69 30.90
C THR A 154 -7.45 -14.19 29.66
N LEU A 155 -7.54 -13.36 28.62
CA LEU A 155 -8.19 -13.72 27.37
C LEU A 155 -7.20 -14.35 26.40
N ARG A 156 -7.65 -15.37 25.67
CA ARG A 156 -6.87 -15.89 24.54
C ARG A 156 -6.99 -14.92 23.38
N LEU A 157 -5.86 -14.41 22.92
CA LEU A 157 -5.81 -13.43 21.83
C LEU A 157 -5.56 -14.11 20.49
N GLU A 158 -6.15 -13.55 19.44
CA GLU A 158 -5.90 -13.92 18.06
C GLU A 158 -5.31 -12.74 17.30
N GLU A 159 -4.18 -12.99 16.65
CA GLU A 159 -3.66 -12.11 15.62
C GLU A 159 -4.42 -12.41 14.32
N SER A 160 -5.06 -11.39 13.75
CA SER A 160 -5.63 -11.49 12.42
C SER A 160 -5.49 -10.14 11.72
N GLU A 161 -5.28 -10.17 10.41
CA GLU A 161 -5.25 -8.94 9.61
C GLU A 161 -6.63 -8.29 9.63
N ARG A 162 -6.64 -6.99 9.92
CA ARG A 162 -7.84 -6.18 10.12
C ARG A 162 -7.60 -4.78 9.63
N LEU A 163 -8.67 -4.12 9.28
CA LEU A 163 -8.67 -2.74 8.82
C LEU A 163 -9.50 -1.88 9.76
N LEU A 164 -8.90 -0.80 10.25
CA LEU A 164 -9.54 0.23 11.05
C LEU A 164 -10.10 1.31 10.13
N SER A 165 -11.39 1.61 10.25
CA SER A 165 -11.99 2.74 9.54
C SER A 165 -11.49 4.07 10.12
N HIS A 166 -11.29 5.07 9.25
CA HIS A 166 -10.71 6.36 9.60
C HIS A 166 -11.49 7.12 10.69
N ASP A 167 -12.81 6.99 10.69
CA ASP A 167 -13.69 7.58 11.69
C ASP A 167 -13.46 7.04 13.12
N TYR A 168 -12.80 5.89 13.26
CA TYR A 168 -12.41 5.34 14.55
C TYR A 168 -10.95 5.64 14.93
N LEU A 169 -10.18 6.29 14.06
CA LEU A 169 -8.78 6.59 14.34
C LEU A 169 -8.62 7.51 15.56
N VAL A 170 -9.43 8.57 15.66
CA VAL A 170 -9.38 9.49 16.81
C VAL A 170 -9.80 8.78 18.11
N PRO A 171 -10.96 8.08 18.19
CA PRO A 171 -11.29 7.23 19.34
C PRO A 171 -10.16 6.29 19.75
N TYR A 172 -9.56 5.56 18.80
CA TYR A 172 -8.43 4.67 19.04
C TYR A 172 -7.24 5.40 19.67
N LEU A 173 -6.79 6.52 19.09
CA LEU A 173 -5.65 7.31 19.59
C LEU A 173 -5.91 7.91 20.98
N THR A 174 -7.18 8.10 21.34
CA THR A 174 -7.59 8.57 22.67
C THR A 174 -7.84 7.45 23.68
N GLY A 175 -7.60 6.18 23.30
CA GLY A 175 -7.75 5.02 24.18
C GLY A 175 -9.20 4.57 24.39
N GLN A 176 -10.13 4.95 23.52
CA GLN A 176 -11.51 4.46 23.59
C GLN A 176 -11.60 2.99 23.16
N PRO A 177 -12.57 2.23 23.69
CA PRO A 177 -12.72 0.82 23.37
C PRO A 177 -13.23 0.61 21.93
N PRO A 178 -12.64 -0.35 21.20
CA PRO A 178 -12.98 -0.64 19.80
C PRO A 178 -14.44 -1.01 19.58
N GLN A 179 -15.03 -0.42 18.54
CA GLN A 179 -16.38 -0.75 18.10
C GLN A 179 -16.34 -1.66 16.86
N LEU A 180 -17.04 -2.80 16.92
CA LEU A 180 -17.12 -3.81 15.85
C LEU A 180 -17.39 -3.26 14.43
N PRO A 181 -18.32 -2.31 14.18
CA PRO A 181 -18.56 -1.82 12.83
C PRO A 181 -17.43 -0.95 12.25
N LYS A 182 -16.41 -0.62 13.05
CA LYS A 182 -15.25 0.19 12.64
C LYS A 182 -14.01 -0.65 12.35
N ILE A 183 -14.10 -1.96 12.57
CA ILE A 183 -13.03 -2.92 12.33
C ILE A 183 -13.53 -3.90 11.28
N HIS A 184 -12.82 -3.93 10.15
CA HIS A 184 -13.23 -4.66 8.96
C HIS A 184 -12.24 -5.80 8.68
N ASN A 185 -12.77 -6.92 8.21
CA ASN A 185 -11.94 -7.98 7.64
C ASN A 185 -11.48 -7.53 6.24
N PRO A 186 -10.17 -7.58 5.93
CA PRO A 186 -9.64 -7.22 4.60
C PRO A 186 -10.37 -7.89 3.45
N ILE A 187 -10.86 -9.13 3.63
CA ILE A 187 -11.55 -9.91 2.59
C ILE A 187 -12.79 -9.22 1.99
N HIS A 188 -13.42 -8.30 2.74
CA HIS A 188 -14.57 -7.51 2.28
C HIS A 188 -14.17 -6.24 1.52
N ILE A 189 -12.86 -5.93 1.45
CA ILE A 189 -12.32 -4.72 0.83
C ILE A 189 -11.38 -5.07 -0.32
N TYR A 190 -10.52 -6.07 -0.13
CA TYR A 190 -9.65 -6.63 -1.17
C TYR A 190 -9.35 -8.10 -0.92
N GLN A 191 -9.04 -8.83 -1.98
CA GLN A 191 -8.68 -10.24 -1.91
C GLN A 191 -7.51 -10.55 -2.83
N MET A 192 -6.77 -11.61 -2.48
CA MET A 192 -5.74 -12.16 -3.35
C MET A 192 -6.38 -13.19 -4.31
N GLU A 193 -6.33 -12.91 -5.60
CA GLU A 193 -6.76 -13.79 -6.68
C GLU A 193 -5.53 -14.47 -7.31
N PRO A 194 -5.29 -15.77 -7.04
CA PRO A 194 -4.19 -16.50 -7.67
C PRO A 194 -4.46 -16.64 -9.17
N ARG A 195 -3.50 -16.24 -9.99
CA ARG A 195 -3.51 -16.42 -11.45
C ARG A 195 -2.35 -17.29 -11.87
N ILE A 196 -2.67 -18.36 -12.60
CA ILE A 196 -1.67 -19.30 -13.12
C ILE A 196 -1.43 -18.98 -14.59
N GLY A 197 -0.16 -18.78 -14.96
CA GLY A 197 0.30 -18.55 -16.32
C GLY A 197 1.19 -19.69 -16.83
N ILE A 198 1.13 -19.92 -18.14
CA ILE A 198 1.99 -20.88 -18.85
C ILE A 198 2.75 -20.17 -19.98
N GLY A 199 4.04 -20.46 -20.11
CA GLY A 199 4.84 -20.07 -21.26
C GLY A 199 4.64 -21.03 -22.43
N LEU A 200 4.35 -20.48 -23.60
CA LEU A 200 4.17 -21.23 -24.83
C LEU A 200 5.33 -20.99 -25.79
N SER A 201 5.80 -22.06 -26.41
CA SER A 201 6.75 -21.96 -27.52
C SER A 201 6.04 -21.39 -28.74
N ARG A 202 6.47 -20.23 -29.23
CA ARG A 202 5.83 -19.57 -30.38
C ARG A 202 5.84 -20.41 -31.65
N LEU A 203 6.87 -21.25 -31.83
CA LEU A 203 7.03 -22.14 -32.98
C LEU A 203 6.13 -23.38 -32.89
N ARG A 204 6.07 -24.01 -31.70
CA ARG A 204 5.40 -25.31 -31.52
C ARG A 204 3.97 -25.19 -31.00
N ARG A 205 3.60 -24.02 -30.46
CA ARG A 205 2.33 -23.75 -29.73
C ARG A 205 2.09 -24.75 -28.59
N THR A 206 3.17 -25.34 -28.08
CA THR A 206 3.18 -26.25 -26.92
C THR A 206 3.74 -25.54 -25.70
N ILE A 207 3.42 -26.07 -24.51
CA ILE A 207 3.99 -25.61 -23.24
C ILE A 207 5.52 -25.78 -23.28
N GLU A 208 6.24 -24.74 -22.87
CA GLU A 208 7.68 -24.87 -22.58
C GLU A 208 7.87 -25.33 -21.15
N ILE A 209 8.68 -26.38 -20.99
CA ILE A 209 8.99 -26.99 -19.70
C ILE A 209 9.66 -25.94 -18.81
N GLY A 210 9.15 -25.76 -17.59
CA GLY A 210 9.67 -24.81 -16.60
C GLY A 210 9.01 -23.42 -16.63
N LEU A 211 8.14 -23.12 -17.60
CA LEU A 211 7.45 -21.81 -17.68
C LEU A 211 6.03 -21.83 -17.08
N LEU A 212 5.85 -22.52 -15.95
CA LEU A 212 4.62 -22.43 -15.14
C LEU A 212 4.86 -21.43 -14.02
N TYR A 213 3.98 -20.43 -13.89
CA TYR A 213 4.06 -19.47 -12.79
C TYR A 213 2.68 -19.18 -12.21
N ALA A 214 2.62 -18.92 -10.91
CA ALA A 214 1.45 -18.46 -10.20
C ALA A 214 1.75 -17.11 -9.55
N VAL A 215 0.88 -16.14 -9.78
CA VAL A 215 1.00 -14.79 -9.24
C VAL A 215 -0.32 -14.43 -8.57
N PRO A 216 -0.33 -14.09 -7.26
CA PRO A 216 -1.51 -13.65 -6.56
C PRO A 216 -1.73 -12.16 -6.87
N TYR A 217 -2.74 -11.86 -7.67
CA TYR A 217 -3.14 -10.49 -7.96
C TYR A 217 -4.07 -9.97 -6.86
N VAL A 218 -4.08 -8.66 -6.63
CA VAL A 218 -5.02 -7.99 -5.74
C VAL A 218 -6.29 -7.64 -6.51
N ARG A 219 -7.44 -8.15 -6.07
CA ARG A 219 -8.76 -7.71 -6.52
C ARG A 219 -9.40 -6.85 -5.44
N MET A 220 -9.72 -5.60 -5.78
CA MET A 220 -10.58 -4.77 -4.93
C MET A 220 -12.02 -5.28 -5.01
N GLN A 221 -12.72 -5.23 -3.88
CA GLN A 221 -14.13 -5.60 -3.78
C GLN A 221 -14.99 -4.35 -3.97
N ASP A 222 -15.91 -4.44 -4.93
CA ASP A 222 -16.95 -3.43 -5.15
C ASP A 222 -18.27 -3.92 -4.53
N GLU A 223 -19.02 -3.01 -3.92
CA GLU A 223 -20.26 -3.32 -3.22
C GLU A 223 -21.37 -2.36 -3.64
N SER A 224 -22.27 -2.82 -4.52
CA SER A 224 -23.35 -2.00 -5.09
C SER A 224 -22.81 -0.75 -5.81
N GLN A 225 -22.98 0.44 -5.23
CA GLN A 225 -22.43 1.70 -5.75
C GLN A 225 -21.00 1.97 -5.26
N ALA A 226 -20.55 1.24 -4.24
CA ALA A 226 -19.29 1.51 -3.59
C ALA A 226 -18.12 0.83 -4.32
N GLN A 227 -17.06 1.59 -4.62
CA GLN A 227 -15.92 1.14 -5.41
C GLN A 227 -14.66 1.06 -4.55
N GLY A 228 -13.96 -0.06 -4.59
CA GLY A 228 -12.70 -0.25 -3.86
C GLY A 228 -11.52 0.40 -4.57
N GLY A 229 -10.65 1.08 -3.84
CA GLY A 229 -9.44 1.66 -4.42
C GLY A 229 -8.39 2.10 -3.41
N LEU A 230 -7.50 2.98 -3.85
CA LEU A 230 -6.46 3.59 -3.04
C LEU A 230 -6.64 5.11 -3.00
N VAL A 231 -6.40 5.72 -1.84
CA VAL A 231 -6.31 7.18 -1.69
C VAL A 231 -4.87 7.59 -1.53
N VAL A 232 -4.49 8.64 -2.25
CA VAL A 232 -3.17 9.26 -2.18
C VAL A 232 -3.36 10.76 -2.08
N GLU A 233 -2.74 11.38 -1.08
CA GLU A 233 -2.64 12.83 -1.02
C GLU A 233 -1.36 13.26 -1.73
N VAL A 234 -1.47 14.25 -2.61
CA VAL A 234 -0.38 14.73 -3.45
C VAL A 234 -0.18 16.22 -3.23
N ALA A 235 1.06 16.67 -3.12
CA ALA A 235 1.43 18.08 -3.06
C ALA A 235 2.71 18.36 -3.85
N GLY A 236 2.92 19.61 -4.26
CA GLY A 236 4.12 20.04 -4.99
C GLY A 236 4.19 19.54 -6.43
N ASP A 237 3.04 19.26 -7.05
CA ASP A 237 2.92 18.83 -8.45
C ASP A 237 2.86 19.99 -9.46
N ASP A 238 2.77 21.23 -8.97
CA ASP A 238 2.66 22.48 -9.76
C ASP A 238 1.58 22.45 -10.87
N GLY A 239 0.49 21.69 -10.65
CA GLY A 239 -0.60 21.56 -11.62
C GLY A 239 -0.27 20.69 -12.83
N LEU A 240 0.85 19.95 -12.77
CA LEU A 240 1.26 19.04 -13.85
C LEU A 240 0.49 17.72 -13.83
N LEU A 241 -0.10 17.34 -12.69
CA LEU A 241 -0.97 16.17 -12.63
C LEU A 241 -2.39 16.53 -13.11
N PRO A 242 -2.99 15.72 -13.99
CA PRO A 242 -4.38 15.91 -14.38
C PRO A 242 -5.32 15.58 -13.21
N GLU A 243 -6.49 16.24 -13.18
CA GLU A 243 -7.52 16.00 -12.16
C GLU A 243 -8.17 14.60 -12.28
N SER A 244 -8.21 14.05 -13.50
CA SER A 244 -8.74 12.70 -13.77
C SER A 244 -8.07 12.09 -14.99
N GLY A 245 -8.09 10.75 -15.08
CA GLY A 245 -7.52 10.02 -16.21
C GLY A 245 -7.09 8.62 -15.86
N PHE A 246 -6.27 8.03 -16.73
CA PHE A 246 -5.72 6.69 -16.53
C PHE A 246 -4.29 6.75 -15.99
N LEU A 247 -4.03 5.94 -14.96
CA LEU A 247 -2.70 5.77 -14.39
C LEU A 247 -2.25 4.32 -14.59
N ARG A 248 -1.05 4.13 -15.16
CA ARG A 248 -0.41 2.81 -15.16
C ARG A 248 0.19 2.56 -13.79
N LEU A 249 -0.34 1.58 -13.06
CA LEU A 249 0.07 1.27 -11.70
C LEU A 249 0.24 -0.24 -11.52
N GLY A 250 1.35 -0.64 -10.89
CA GLY A 250 1.69 -2.04 -10.65
C GLY A 250 2.46 -2.70 -11.80
N GLY A 251 2.72 -3.99 -11.62
CA GLY A 251 3.32 -4.88 -12.63
C GLY A 251 2.28 -5.58 -13.48
N ARG A 252 2.76 -6.25 -14.53
CA ARG A 252 2.04 -7.25 -15.32
C ARG A 252 2.70 -8.61 -15.12
#